data_AF-A0A976QB97-F1
#
_entry.id   AF-A0A976QB97-F1
#
_cell.length_a   1.000
_cell.length_b   1.000
_cell.length_c   1.000
_cell.angle_alpha   90.00
_cell.angle_beta   90.00
_cell.angle_gamma   90.00
#
_symmetry.space_group_name_H-M   'P 1'
#
loop_
_entity.id
_entity.type
_entity.pdbx_description
1 polymer ?
#
loop_
_entity_poly.entity_id
_entity_poly.type
_entity_poly.pdbx_seq_one_letter_code
_entity_poly.pdbx_strand_id
1 'polypeptide(L)'
;MIDNASRSRLQARLTRPQARDLAILAACYDQSTAESFPHRFRKLRARIGYRAIGAIWPTALGVTATVLLAVAIVMSFRRGQFDWLSTWWPWLLVASAWIPWFLRRATSWWSAWKIVRSMRSGNRTVGQLTSALARLPQAELAGQPLPLMHRSDDRYELLAKLQGVLAAIGYPGVVVIVDRLDEPHLINGSAERMKQVIWPLLDNKFLKSPGLGFKLLLPVELYRFIEREDEQFNQRARLDKQNLVPSLEWTGETLYDIASARVKAARVGESPASLSGLFEPAVDQRRLLDGLRSLRVPRQLFKFLHRLLVAHCHAHTAEFPSYQIPLERFESVLAVYRRDQEAFDRGLAPR
;
A
#
# COMPACT_ATOMS: atom_id res chain seq x y z
N MET A 1 4.20 -20.62 -13.90
CA MET A 1 2.86 -21.21 -13.72
C MET A 1 2.09 -20.37 -12.70
N ILE A 2 1.35 -19.36 -13.15
CA ILE A 2 0.37 -18.68 -12.29
C ILE A 2 -0.89 -19.54 -12.35
N ASP A 3 -1.18 -20.16 -11.21
CA ASP A 3 -2.04 -21.33 -11.04
C ASP A 3 -3.46 -21.16 -11.62
N ASN A 4 -3.94 -22.17 -12.33
CA ASN A 4 -5.35 -22.26 -12.77
C ASN A 4 -6.34 -22.21 -11.58
N ALA A 5 -5.87 -22.55 -10.37
CA ALA A 5 -6.62 -22.41 -9.11
C ALA A 5 -6.91 -20.94 -8.73
N SER A 6 -6.07 -19.98 -9.14
CA SER A 6 -6.35 -18.55 -8.93
C SER A 6 -7.49 -18.05 -9.82
N ARG A 7 -7.58 -18.58 -11.04
CA ARG A 7 -8.64 -18.24 -12.00
C ARG A 7 -10.00 -18.82 -11.60
N SER A 8 -10.05 -20.00 -10.98
CA SER A 8 -11.31 -20.61 -10.51
C SER A 8 -11.85 -19.96 -9.22
N ARG A 9 -10.99 -19.52 -8.29
CA ARG A 9 -11.43 -18.80 -7.07
C ARG A 9 -12.05 -17.44 -7.36
N LEU A 10 -11.59 -16.76 -8.41
CA LEU A 10 -12.16 -15.49 -8.89
C LEU A 10 -13.58 -15.64 -9.51
N GLN A 11 -14.11 -16.85 -9.65
CA GLN A 11 -15.46 -17.10 -10.15
C GLN A 11 -16.53 -17.14 -9.06
N ALA A 12 -16.19 -16.88 -7.79
CA ALA A 12 -17.19 -16.57 -6.79
C ALA A 12 -17.97 -15.32 -7.26
N ARG A 13 -19.17 -15.54 -7.80
CA ARG A 13 -20.06 -14.47 -8.24
C ARG A 13 -20.41 -13.65 -7.01
N LEU A 14 -19.83 -12.44 -6.93
CA LEU A 14 -20.19 -11.48 -5.90
C LEU A 14 -21.71 -11.27 -5.91
N THR A 15 -22.31 -11.28 -4.73
CA THR A 15 -23.72 -10.89 -4.58
C THR A 15 -23.90 -9.44 -5.01
N ARG A 16 -25.12 -9.05 -5.38
CA ARG A 16 -25.40 -7.66 -5.81
C ARG A 16 -24.95 -6.60 -4.78
N PRO A 17 -25.16 -6.78 -3.45
CA PRO A 17 -24.64 -5.84 -2.45
C PRO A 17 -23.11 -5.77 -2.41
N GLN A 18 -22.41 -6.90 -2.53
CA GLN A 18 -20.94 -6.93 -2.57
C GLN A 18 -20.39 -6.27 -3.84
N ALA A 19 -21.04 -6.49 -4.98
CA ALA A 19 -20.69 -5.85 -6.23
C ALA A 19 -20.91 -4.32 -6.18
N ARG A 20 -21.98 -3.85 -5.52
CA ARG A 20 -22.19 -2.43 -5.21
C ARG A 20 -21.08 -1.89 -4.33
N ASP A 21 -20.77 -2.57 -3.23
CA ASP A 21 -19.76 -2.14 -2.27
C ASP A 21 -18.38 -2.02 -2.92
N LEU A 22 -18.00 -2.99 -3.75
CA LEU A 22 -16.77 -2.93 -4.54
C LEU A 22 -16.78 -1.78 -5.56
N ALA A 23 -17.93 -1.47 -6.19
CA ALA A 23 -18.05 -0.32 -7.07
C ALA A 23 -17.90 1.02 -6.30
N ILE A 24 -18.43 1.13 -5.09
CA ILE A 24 -18.27 2.33 -4.24
C ILE A 24 -16.81 2.47 -3.80
N LEU A 25 -16.19 1.39 -3.34
CA LEU A 25 -14.79 1.35 -2.95
C LEU A 25 -13.88 1.74 -4.11
N ALA A 26 -14.14 1.21 -5.31
CA ALA A 26 -13.41 1.58 -6.51
C ALA A 26 -13.64 3.03 -6.94
N ALA A 27 -14.85 3.58 -6.75
CA ALA A 27 -15.10 4.98 -7.04
C ALA A 27 -14.28 5.91 -6.11
N CYS A 28 -14.11 5.55 -4.84
CA CYS A 28 -13.44 6.39 -3.85
C CYS A 28 -11.92 6.18 -3.78
N TYR A 29 -11.45 4.94 -3.74
CA TYR A 29 -10.08 4.58 -3.35
C TYR A 29 -9.22 3.95 -4.44
N ASP A 30 -9.77 3.60 -5.59
CA ASP A 30 -8.95 3.12 -6.70
C ASP A 30 -7.96 4.24 -7.08
N GLN A 31 -6.66 3.96 -7.14
CA GLN A 31 -5.61 4.95 -7.48
C GLN A 31 -4.58 4.40 -8.47
N SER A 32 -4.85 3.27 -9.13
CA SER A 32 -3.89 2.68 -10.06
C SER A 32 -3.57 3.64 -11.22
N THR A 33 -2.28 3.75 -11.55
CA THR A 33 -1.71 4.58 -12.62
C THR A 33 -1.63 3.86 -13.98
N ALA A 34 -1.92 2.56 -14.02
CA ALA A 34 -1.74 1.73 -15.22
C ALA A 34 -2.77 1.99 -16.35
N GLU A 35 -3.98 2.40 -16.00
CA GLU A 35 -5.06 2.69 -16.97
C GLU A 35 -5.85 3.94 -16.54
N SER A 36 -6.53 4.59 -17.48
CA SER A 36 -7.46 5.67 -17.15
C SER A 36 -8.65 5.15 -16.33
N PHE A 37 -9.08 5.93 -15.35
CA PHE A 37 -10.14 5.51 -14.44
C PHE A 37 -11.50 5.27 -15.09
N PRO A 38 -12.02 6.13 -15.99
CA PRO A 38 -13.31 5.87 -16.61
C PRO A 38 -13.35 4.55 -17.38
N HIS A 39 -12.21 4.13 -17.94
CA HIS A 39 -12.06 2.84 -18.59
C HIS A 39 -12.04 1.71 -17.55
N ARG A 40 -11.14 1.78 -16.56
CA ARG A 40 -10.98 0.75 -15.53
C ARG A 40 -12.25 0.54 -14.69
N PHE A 41 -12.93 1.61 -14.31
CA PHE A 41 -14.18 1.55 -13.57
C PHE A 41 -15.30 0.84 -14.35
N ARG A 42 -15.40 1.13 -15.66
CA ARG A 42 -16.37 0.45 -16.55
C ARG A 42 -16.04 -1.05 -16.69
N LYS A 43 -14.76 -1.37 -16.90
CA LYS A 43 -14.25 -2.74 -16.99
C LYS A 43 -14.48 -3.52 -15.70
N LEU A 44 -14.22 -2.92 -14.54
CA LEU A 44 -14.50 -3.49 -13.22
C LEU A 44 -15.98 -3.80 -13.06
N ARG A 45 -16.85 -2.80 -13.30
CA ARG A 45 -18.29 -2.96 -13.21
C ARG A 45 -18.85 -4.07 -14.10
N ALA A 46 -18.32 -4.19 -15.32
CA ALA A 46 -18.67 -5.25 -16.24
C ALA A 46 -18.26 -6.64 -15.69
N ARG A 47 -17.04 -6.76 -15.14
CA ARG A 47 -16.53 -8.02 -14.57
C ARG A 47 -17.29 -8.49 -13.33
N ILE A 48 -17.67 -7.56 -12.45
CA ILE A 48 -18.42 -7.88 -11.23
C ILE A 48 -19.94 -8.03 -11.48
N GLY A 49 -20.39 -7.87 -12.73
CA GLY A 49 -21.81 -8.00 -13.08
C GLY A 49 -22.71 -6.87 -12.56
N TYR A 50 -22.14 -5.76 -12.11
CA TYR A 50 -22.91 -4.68 -11.49
C TYR A 50 -23.57 -3.75 -12.53
N ARG A 51 -24.82 -4.09 -12.87
CA ARG A 51 -25.68 -3.34 -13.81
C ARG A 51 -26.67 -2.46 -13.05
N ALA A 52 -26.31 -1.19 -12.88
CA ALA A 52 -27.18 -0.16 -12.29
C ALA A 52 -28.19 0.40 -13.31
N ILE A 53 -29.16 -0.41 -13.74
CA ILE A 53 -30.17 0.02 -14.74
C ILE A 53 -30.97 1.22 -14.22
N GLY A 54 -31.30 1.24 -12.93
CA GLY A 54 -32.00 2.37 -12.30
C GLY A 54 -31.23 3.70 -12.35
N ALA A 55 -29.90 3.69 -12.55
CA ALA A 55 -29.13 4.92 -12.72
C ALA A 55 -29.31 5.56 -14.11
N ILE A 56 -29.86 4.82 -15.08
CA ILE A 56 -30.05 5.28 -16.47
C ILE A 56 -31.40 5.99 -16.64
N TRP A 57 -32.36 5.79 -15.74
CA TRP A 57 -33.71 6.37 -15.87
C TRP A 57 -33.72 7.90 -16.10
N PRO A 58 -32.97 8.73 -15.36
CA PRO A 58 -32.97 10.18 -15.60
C PRO A 58 -32.46 10.56 -17.01
N THR A 59 -31.43 9.86 -17.51
CA THR A 59 -30.97 10.04 -18.90
C THR A 59 -31.98 9.53 -19.91
N ALA A 60 -32.61 8.38 -19.65
CA ALA A 60 -33.57 7.77 -20.55
C ALA A 60 -34.82 8.62 -20.70
N LEU A 61 -35.31 9.23 -19.61
CA LEU A 61 -36.48 10.11 -19.63
C LEU A 61 -36.22 11.37 -20.47
N GLY A 62 -35.09 12.04 -20.27
CA GLY A 62 -34.70 13.20 -21.10
C GLY A 62 -34.52 12.85 -22.57
N VAL A 63 -33.83 11.74 -22.87
CA VAL A 63 -33.63 11.27 -24.26
C VAL A 63 -34.97 10.89 -24.90
N THR A 64 -35.83 10.16 -24.21
CA THR A 64 -37.14 9.75 -24.74
C THR A 64 -38.01 10.96 -25.06
N ALA A 65 -38.05 11.97 -24.19
CA ALA A 65 -38.75 13.22 -24.46
C ALA A 65 -38.20 13.96 -25.68
N THR A 66 -36.86 14.04 -25.83
CA THR A 66 -36.24 14.67 -27.01
C THR A 66 -36.52 13.91 -28.31
N VAL A 67 -36.51 12.58 -28.28
CA VAL A 67 -36.81 11.73 -29.45
C VAL A 67 -38.29 11.86 -29.83
N LEU A 68 -39.20 11.84 -28.86
CA LEU A 68 -40.64 12.05 -29.10
C LEU A 68 -40.90 13.43 -29.72
N LEU A 69 -40.23 14.49 -29.23
CA LEU A 69 -40.33 15.83 -29.83
C LEU A 69 -39.81 15.82 -31.28
N ALA A 70 -38.65 15.21 -31.54
CA ALA A 70 -38.10 15.13 -32.89
C ALA A 70 -39.02 14.37 -33.86
N VAL A 71 -39.61 13.26 -33.40
CA VAL A 71 -40.60 12.49 -34.16
C VAL A 71 -41.85 13.33 -34.44
N ALA A 72 -42.36 14.05 -33.44
CA ALA A 72 -43.51 14.94 -33.60
C ALA A 72 -43.23 16.06 -34.61
N ILE A 73 -42.03 16.63 -34.60
CA ILE A 73 -41.59 17.63 -35.61
C ILE A 73 -41.59 17.02 -37.01
N VAL A 74 -41.02 15.82 -37.20
CA VAL A 74 -40.97 15.15 -38.51
C VAL A 74 -42.38 14.80 -39.02
N MET A 75 -43.26 14.31 -38.15
CA MET A 75 -44.65 14.03 -38.52
C MET A 75 -45.42 15.30 -38.89
N SER A 76 -45.15 16.40 -38.18
CA SER A 76 -45.75 17.71 -38.44
C SER A 76 -45.26 18.32 -39.75
N PHE A 77 -43.98 18.12 -40.08
CA PHE A 77 -43.40 18.49 -41.36
C PHE A 77 -44.09 17.79 -42.53
N ARG A 78 -44.41 16.49 -42.38
CA ARG A 78 -45.18 15.74 -43.38
C ARG A 78 -46.64 16.20 -43.53
N ARG A 79 -47.21 16.81 -42.49
CA ARG A 79 -48.60 17.28 -42.47
C ARG A 79 -48.75 18.79 -42.75
N GLY A 80 -47.64 19.53 -42.85
CA GLY A 80 -47.64 20.98 -43.06
C GLY A 80 -48.16 21.82 -41.88
N GLN A 81 -48.27 21.24 -40.67
CA GLN A 81 -48.84 21.91 -39.50
C GLN A 81 -47.75 22.22 -38.47
N PHE A 82 -47.27 23.46 -38.41
CA PHE A 82 -46.21 23.88 -37.49
C PHE A 82 -46.67 24.81 -36.35
N ASP A 83 -47.97 25.11 -36.28
CA ASP A 83 -48.52 26.09 -35.34
C ASP A 83 -48.28 25.72 -33.86
N TRP A 84 -48.13 24.43 -33.56
CA TRP A 84 -47.85 23.97 -32.19
C TRP A 84 -46.39 24.16 -31.76
N LEU A 85 -45.44 24.33 -32.70
CA LEU A 85 -44.01 24.53 -32.38
C LEU A 85 -43.69 25.95 -31.92
N SER A 86 -44.50 26.92 -32.36
CA SER A 86 -44.43 28.30 -31.86
C SER A 86 -44.99 28.44 -30.45
N THR A 87 -45.69 27.40 -29.96
CA THR A 87 -46.19 27.36 -28.60
C THR A 87 -45.07 26.92 -27.63
N TRP A 88 -45.06 27.46 -26.42
CA TRP A 88 -44.00 27.24 -25.42
C TRP A 88 -44.05 25.86 -24.73
N TRP A 89 -45.21 25.18 -24.71
CA TRP A 89 -45.42 23.95 -23.94
C TRP A 89 -44.57 22.74 -24.38
N PRO A 90 -44.29 22.47 -25.68
CA PRO A 90 -43.48 21.32 -26.07
C PRO A 90 -42.03 21.45 -25.60
N TRP A 91 -41.51 22.68 -25.66
CA TRP A 91 -40.18 23.02 -25.15
C TRP A 91 -40.10 22.87 -23.64
N LEU A 92 -41.14 23.28 -22.90
CA LEU A 92 -41.20 23.06 -21.45
C LEU A 92 -41.33 21.58 -21.07
N LEU A 93 -42.05 20.75 -21.84
CA LEU A 93 -42.11 19.31 -21.57
C LEU A 93 -40.72 18.67 -21.72
N VAL A 94 -39.97 19.03 -22.76
CA VAL A 94 -38.59 18.53 -22.92
C VAL A 94 -37.68 19.08 -21.82
N ALA A 95 -37.77 20.38 -21.50
CA ALA A 95 -36.97 20.97 -20.43
C ALA A 95 -37.26 20.29 -19.07
N SER A 96 -38.53 20.05 -18.76
CA SER A 96 -38.94 19.37 -17.52
C SER A 96 -38.47 17.92 -17.47
N ALA A 97 -38.43 17.22 -18.61
CA ALA A 97 -37.86 15.88 -18.72
C ALA A 97 -36.35 15.82 -18.42
N TRP A 98 -35.60 16.90 -18.64
CA TRP A 98 -34.17 16.95 -18.28
C TRP A 98 -33.92 17.31 -16.81
N ILE A 99 -34.91 17.83 -16.07
CA ILE A 99 -34.74 18.22 -14.66
C ILE A 99 -34.18 17.08 -13.80
N PRO A 100 -34.72 15.83 -13.83
CA PRO A 100 -34.19 14.74 -13.03
C PRO A 100 -32.71 14.44 -13.32
N TRP A 101 -32.28 14.57 -14.58
CA TRP A 101 -30.89 14.40 -14.97
C TRP A 101 -29.99 15.49 -14.39
N PHE A 102 -30.42 16.76 -14.48
CA PHE A 102 -29.69 17.88 -13.90
C PHE A 102 -29.56 17.75 -12.38
N LEU A 103 -30.65 17.44 -11.69
CA LEU A 103 -30.65 17.20 -10.24
C LEU A 103 -29.73 16.05 -9.86
N ARG A 104 -29.75 14.94 -10.63
CA ARG A 104 -28.85 13.80 -10.42
C ARG A 104 -27.38 14.19 -10.58
N ARG A 105 -27.07 14.99 -11.59
CA ARG A 105 -25.70 15.47 -11.87
C ARG A 105 -25.23 16.44 -10.79
N ALA A 106 -26.09 17.37 -10.36
CA ALA A 106 -25.79 18.37 -9.33
C ALA A 106 -25.55 17.72 -7.95
N THR A 107 -26.43 16.81 -7.53
CA THR A 107 -26.26 16.07 -6.27
C THR A 107 -25.00 15.21 -6.27
N SER A 108 -24.74 14.49 -7.37
CA SER A 108 -23.52 13.69 -7.52
C SER A 108 -22.25 14.55 -7.52
N TRP A 109 -22.32 15.74 -8.11
CA TRP A 109 -21.22 16.70 -8.12
C TRP A 109 -20.93 17.24 -6.74
N TRP A 110 -21.97 17.60 -5.99
CA TRP A 110 -21.82 18.08 -4.62
C TRP A 110 -21.26 17.01 -3.68
N SER A 111 -21.75 15.78 -3.77
CA SER A 111 -21.18 14.63 -3.04
C SER A 111 -19.73 14.38 -3.44
N ALA A 112 -19.41 14.40 -4.74
CA ALA A 112 -18.04 14.22 -5.22
C ALA A 112 -17.11 15.32 -4.72
N TRP A 113 -17.56 16.58 -4.73
CA TRP A 113 -16.80 17.71 -4.22
C TRP A 113 -16.50 17.56 -2.73
N LYS A 114 -17.50 17.17 -1.93
CA LYS A 114 -17.30 16.87 -0.51
C LYS A 114 -16.31 15.74 -0.28
N ILE A 115 -16.43 14.64 -1.02
CA ILE A 115 -15.53 13.48 -0.90
C ILE A 115 -14.09 13.85 -1.27
N VAL A 116 -13.89 14.57 -2.38
CA VAL A 116 -12.53 15.00 -2.79
C VAL A 116 -11.92 15.93 -1.74
N ARG A 117 -12.71 16.81 -1.13
CA ARG A 117 -12.25 17.72 -0.07
C ARG A 117 -11.98 17.00 1.26
N SER A 118 -12.70 15.92 1.55
CA SER A 118 -12.60 15.21 2.83
C SER A 118 -11.49 14.14 2.85
N MET A 119 -11.16 13.55 1.70
CA MET A 119 -10.14 12.52 1.58
C MET A 119 -8.73 13.11 1.71
N ARG A 120 -7.94 12.56 2.63
CA ARG A 120 -6.54 12.99 2.86
C ARG A 120 -5.60 12.56 1.74
N SER A 121 -5.84 11.39 1.16
CA SER A 121 -5.07 10.84 0.05
C SER A 121 -6.02 10.46 -1.09
N GLY A 122 -5.86 11.12 -2.24
CA GLY A 122 -6.71 10.87 -3.40
C GLY A 122 -6.25 11.64 -4.63
N ASN A 123 -6.01 10.91 -5.72
CA ASN A 123 -5.65 11.50 -7.02
C ASN A 123 -6.91 11.77 -7.89
N ARG A 124 -8.08 11.88 -7.27
CA ARG A 124 -9.37 11.91 -7.97
C ARG A 124 -9.85 13.33 -8.24
N THR A 125 -10.21 13.59 -9.50
CA THR A 125 -10.88 14.85 -9.85
C THR A 125 -12.38 14.76 -9.56
N VAL A 126 -12.97 15.90 -9.21
CA VAL A 126 -14.41 16.01 -8.92
C VAL A 126 -15.25 15.50 -10.10
N GLY A 127 -14.85 15.81 -11.34
CA GLY A 127 -15.57 15.37 -12.54
C GLY A 127 -15.56 13.84 -12.77
N GLN A 128 -14.44 13.18 -12.49
CA GLN A 128 -14.33 11.72 -12.56
C GLN A 128 -15.23 11.05 -11.52
N LEU A 129 -15.18 11.52 -10.27
CA LEU A 129 -15.99 10.97 -9.19
C LEU A 129 -17.49 11.25 -9.39
N THR A 130 -17.85 12.45 -9.84
CA THR A 130 -19.24 12.81 -10.21
C THR A 130 -19.80 11.82 -11.21
N SER A 131 -19.01 11.47 -12.23
CA SER A 131 -19.43 10.54 -13.28
C SER A 131 -19.52 9.10 -12.78
N ALA A 132 -18.68 8.70 -11.82
CA ALA A 132 -18.79 7.39 -11.17
C ALA A 132 -20.04 7.29 -10.29
N LEU A 133 -20.28 8.29 -9.43
CA LEU A 133 -21.44 8.37 -8.53
C LEU A 133 -22.77 8.45 -9.29
N ALA A 134 -22.83 9.25 -10.35
CA ALA A 134 -24.04 9.39 -11.17
C ALA A 134 -24.48 8.04 -11.79
N ARG A 135 -23.54 7.12 -12.01
CA ARG A 135 -23.80 5.78 -12.59
C ARG A 135 -24.18 4.71 -11.56
N LEU A 136 -24.26 5.06 -10.27
CA LEU A 136 -24.80 4.22 -9.19
C LEU A 136 -26.25 4.65 -8.91
N PRO A 137 -27.20 3.76 -8.54
CA PRO A 137 -28.57 4.16 -8.20
C PRO A 137 -28.62 4.95 -6.89
N GLN A 138 -29.48 5.96 -6.79
CA GLN A 138 -29.59 6.78 -5.57
C GLN A 138 -30.04 5.97 -4.35
N ALA A 139 -30.98 5.05 -4.54
CA ALA A 139 -31.44 4.15 -3.48
C ALA A 139 -30.32 3.24 -2.94
N GLU A 140 -29.37 2.85 -3.81
CA GLU A 140 -28.24 2.02 -3.39
C GLU A 140 -27.12 2.85 -2.74
N LEU A 141 -27.01 4.15 -3.06
CA LEU A 141 -26.08 5.08 -2.40
C LEU A 141 -26.61 5.58 -1.06
N ALA A 142 -27.94 5.63 -0.88
CA ALA A 142 -28.56 6.03 0.37
C ALA A 142 -28.12 5.08 1.50
N GLY A 143 -27.67 5.66 2.62
CA GLY A 143 -27.18 4.89 3.76
C GLY A 143 -25.83 4.19 3.54
N GLN A 144 -25.11 4.47 2.45
CA GLN A 144 -23.74 3.99 2.30
C GLN A 144 -22.77 4.91 3.04
N PRO A 145 -21.71 4.34 3.67
CA PRO A 145 -20.66 5.11 4.33
C PRO A 145 -19.78 5.76 3.27
N LEU A 146 -20.22 6.90 2.73
CA LEU A 146 -19.41 7.71 1.84
C LEU A 146 -18.53 8.62 2.69
N PRO A 147 -17.25 8.82 2.36
CA PRO A 147 -16.36 9.69 3.11
C PRO A 147 -16.74 11.16 2.86
N LEU A 148 -17.87 11.62 3.36
CA LEU A 148 -18.39 12.97 3.12
C LEU A 148 -17.84 14.00 4.11
N MET A 149 -17.40 13.52 5.27
CA MET A 149 -16.84 14.32 6.36
C MET A 149 -15.51 13.72 6.78
N HIS A 150 -14.68 14.48 7.50
CA HIS A 150 -13.44 13.98 8.09
C HIS A 150 -13.69 13.07 9.32
N ARG A 151 -14.72 12.20 9.27
CA ARG A 151 -15.01 11.22 10.33
C ARG A 151 -14.27 9.92 10.04
N SER A 152 -13.88 9.22 11.11
CA SER A 152 -13.12 7.97 11.00
C SER A 152 -14.03 6.75 10.80
N ASP A 153 -15.28 6.80 11.25
CA ASP A 153 -16.17 5.62 11.27
C ASP A 153 -16.59 5.15 9.87
N ASP A 154 -16.95 6.06 8.96
CA ASP A 154 -17.27 5.69 7.57
C ASP A 154 -16.12 4.92 6.89
N ARG A 155 -14.87 5.26 7.24
CA ARG A 155 -13.68 4.60 6.69
C ARG A 155 -13.52 3.18 7.22
N TYR A 156 -13.86 2.95 8.49
CA TYR A 156 -13.87 1.61 9.07
C TYR A 156 -14.98 0.74 8.46
N GLU A 157 -16.17 1.31 8.19
CA GLU A 157 -17.24 0.57 7.51
C GLU A 157 -16.87 0.23 6.05
N LEU A 158 -16.24 1.16 5.33
CA LEU A 158 -15.70 0.89 3.99
C LEU A 158 -14.63 -0.21 4.01
N LEU A 159 -13.77 -0.23 5.03
CA LEU A 159 -12.80 -1.31 5.22
C LEU A 159 -13.48 -2.66 5.49
N ALA A 160 -14.50 -2.68 6.36
CA ALA A 160 -15.27 -3.89 6.63
C ALA A 160 -15.99 -4.40 5.36
N LYS A 161 -16.51 -3.50 4.52
CA LYS A 161 -17.07 -3.84 3.20
C LYS A 161 -16.01 -4.45 2.28
N LEU A 162 -14.80 -3.89 2.25
CA LEU A 162 -13.70 -4.45 1.48
C LEU A 162 -13.36 -5.87 1.96
N GLN A 163 -13.27 -6.08 3.27
CA GLN A 163 -13.03 -7.40 3.86
C GLN A 163 -14.14 -8.39 3.51
N GLY A 164 -15.41 -7.98 3.57
CA GLY A 164 -16.53 -8.82 3.16
C GLY A 164 -16.50 -9.21 1.68
N VAL A 165 -16.09 -8.30 0.80
CA VAL A 165 -15.87 -8.59 -0.63
C VAL A 165 -14.70 -9.56 -0.83
N LEU A 166 -13.58 -9.34 -0.14
CA LEU A 166 -12.39 -10.21 -0.24
C LEU A 166 -12.68 -11.62 0.28
N ALA A 167 -13.37 -11.74 1.41
CA ALA A 167 -13.78 -13.02 1.99
C ALA A 167 -14.67 -13.80 1.02
N ALA A 168 -15.61 -13.13 0.34
CA ALA A 168 -16.47 -13.75 -0.67
C ALA A 168 -15.70 -14.28 -1.89
N ILE A 169 -14.54 -13.68 -2.22
CA ILE A 169 -13.66 -14.12 -3.31
C ILE A 169 -12.68 -15.22 -2.83
N GLY A 170 -12.66 -15.54 -1.53
CA GLY A 170 -11.81 -16.58 -0.94
C GLY A 170 -10.54 -16.04 -0.28
N TYR A 171 -10.47 -14.74 0.02
CA TYR A 171 -9.40 -14.12 0.81
C TYR A 171 -9.93 -13.77 2.22
N PRO A 172 -9.76 -14.65 3.21
CA PRO A 172 -10.38 -14.49 4.54
C PRO A 172 -9.74 -13.39 5.39
N GLY A 173 -8.55 -12.90 5.02
CA GLY A 173 -7.86 -11.85 5.75
C GLY A 173 -6.80 -11.15 4.90
N VAL A 174 -6.32 -10.03 5.41
CA VAL A 174 -5.32 -9.18 4.76
C VAL A 174 -4.14 -9.00 5.73
N VAL A 175 -2.92 -9.16 5.23
CA VAL A 175 -1.72 -8.81 5.99
C VAL A 175 -1.06 -7.61 5.33
N VAL A 176 -0.89 -6.53 6.10
CA VAL A 176 -0.23 -5.31 5.67
C VAL A 176 1.17 -5.31 6.25
N ILE A 177 2.17 -5.35 5.36
CA ILE A 177 3.57 -5.21 5.72
C ILE A 177 4.00 -3.80 5.35
N VAL A 178 4.54 -3.08 6.32
CA VAL A 178 5.21 -1.79 6.09
C VAL A 178 6.69 -2.02 6.29
N ASP A 179 7.47 -1.80 5.24
CA ASP A 179 8.93 -1.91 5.22
C ASP A 179 9.49 -0.72 4.43
N ARG A 180 10.76 -0.36 4.68
CA ARG A 180 11.49 0.72 3.97
C ARG A 180 10.75 2.06 3.94
N LEU A 181 10.17 2.45 5.07
CA LEU A 181 9.44 3.72 5.20
C LEU A 181 10.33 4.95 4.95
N ASP A 182 11.63 4.84 5.18
CA ASP A 182 12.63 5.90 5.06
C ASP A 182 13.03 6.21 3.61
N GLU A 183 12.90 5.24 2.69
CA GLU A 183 13.39 5.32 1.31
C GLU A 183 12.61 6.25 0.35
N PRO A 184 11.27 6.39 0.42
CA PRO A 184 10.53 7.22 -0.52
C PRO A 184 11.05 8.66 -0.59
N HIS A 185 11.17 9.21 -1.80
CA HIS A 185 11.74 10.54 -2.04
C HIS A 185 11.09 11.68 -1.23
N LEU A 186 9.78 11.59 -0.98
CA LEU A 186 9.08 12.59 -0.17
C LEU A 186 9.45 12.52 1.32
N ILE A 187 9.86 11.36 1.81
CA ILE A 187 10.27 11.15 3.19
C ILE A 187 11.76 11.46 3.34
N ASN A 188 12.59 10.90 2.45
CA ASN A 188 14.04 11.13 2.39
C ASN A 188 14.73 10.93 3.76
N GLY A 189 14.40 9.85 4.46
CA GLY A 189 14.92 9.54 5.79
C GLY A 189 14.51 10.50 6.92
N SER A 190 13.65 11.49 6.68
CA SER A 190 13.21 12.42 7.72
C SER A 190 12.26 11.75 8.71
N ALA A 191 12.69 11.62 9.97
CA ALA A 191 11.89 11.00 11.03
C ALA A 191 10.54 11.70 11.26
N GLU A 192 10.49 13.02 11.15
CA GLU A 192 9.24 13.79 11.26
C GLU A 192 8.25 13.45 10.12
N ARG A 193 8.74 13.25 8.89
CA ARG A 193 7.88 12.88 7.76
C ARG A 193 7.42 11.42 7.90
N MET A 194 8.28 10.53 8.36
CA MET A 194 7.91 9.16 8.69
C MET A 194 6.81 9.12 9.76
N LYS A 195 6.95 9.95 10.81
CA LYS A 195 5.96 10.12 11.87
C LYS A 195 4.58 10.47 11.31
N GLN A 196 4.51 11.44 10.38
CA GLN A 196 3.25 11.87 9.76
C GLN A 196 2.50 10.74 9.02
N VAL A 197 3.23 9.75 8.48
CA VAL A 197 2.63 8.61 7.78
C VAL A 197 2.15 7.53 8.76
N ILE A 198 2.95 7.22 9.78
CA ILE A 198 2.70 6.07 10.66
C ILE A 198 1.74 6.37 11.81
N TRP A 199 1.80 7.56 12.41
CA TRP A 199 0.99 7.88 13.60
C TRP A 199 -0.53 7.72 13.41
N PRO A 200 -1.09 8.05 12.23
CA PRO A 200 -2.50 7.76 11.96
C PRO A 200 -2.85 6.27 11.95
N LEU A 201 -1.88 5.37 11.68
CA LEU A 201 -2.06 3.92 11.69
C LEU A 201 -1.93 3.33 13.10
N LEU A 202 -1.27 4.03 14.03
CA LEU A 202 -1.13 3.63 15.43
C LEU A 202 -2.41 3.97 16.22
N ASP A 203 -3.52 3.39 15.80
CA ASP A 203 -4.82 3.42 16.49
C ASP A 203 -5.20 1.99 16.87
N ASN A 204 -5.48 1.74 18.15
CA ASN A 204 -5.87 0.41 18.61
C ASN A 204 -7.14 -0.11 17.90
N LYS A 205 -8.10 0.77 17.53
CA LYS A 205 -9.30 0.35 16.78
C LYS A 205 -8.93 -0.17 15.39
N PHE A 206 -7.92 0.43 14.75
CA PHE A 206 -7.43 0.01 13.44
C PHE A 206 -6.56 -1.24 13.52
N LEU A 207 -5.60 -1.27 14.44
CA LEU A 207 -4.66 -2.38 14.60
C LEU A 207 -5.32 -3.69 15.03
N LYS A 208 -6.45 -3.61 15.76
CA LYS A 208 -7.25 -4.78 16.19
C LYS A 208 -8.47 -5.05 15.31
N SER A 209 -8.52 -4.49 14.10
CA SER A 209 -9.59 -4.76 13.15
C SER A 209 -9.61 -6.27 12.79
N PRO A 210 -10.76 -6.96 12.90
CA PRO A 210 -10.85 -8.38 12.58
C PRO A 210 -10.43 -8.67 11.13
N GLY A 211 -9.69 -9.77 10.89
CA GLY A 211 -9.26 -10.16 9.55
C GLY A 211 -8.15 -9.27 8.94
N LEU A 212 -7.53 -8.40 9.74
CA LEU A 212 -6.39 -7.57 9.33
C LEU A 212 -5.19 -7.85 10.24
N GLY A 213 -4.05 -8.14 9.64
CA GLY A 213 -2.77 -8.29 10.33
C GLY A 213 -1.80 -7.19 9.91
N PHE A 214 -1.07 -6.64 10.87
CA PHE A 214 -0.03 -5.63 10.59
C PHE A 214 1.33 -6.15 10.99
N LYS A 215 2.31 -5.95 10.10
CA LYS A 215 3.73 -6.12 10.41
C LYS A 215 4.45 -4.84 10.00
N LEU A 216 4.71 -3.99 10.99
CA LEU A 216 5.33 -2.69 10.79
C LEU A 216 6.82 -2.79 11.11
N LEU A 217 7.65 -2.90 10.09
CA LEU A 217 9.11 -2.87 10.20
C LEU A 217 9.56 -1.41 10.11
N LEU A 218 9.48 -0.72 11.25
CA LEU A 218 9.70 0.71 11.33
C LEU A 218 11.17 1.03 11.65
N PRO A 219 11.71 2.14 11.11
CA PRO A 219 13.04 2.61 11.46
C PRO A 219 13.16 2.95 12.96
N VAL A 220 14.32 2.62 13.55
CA VAL A 220 14.57 2.74 15.01
C VAL A 220 14.46 4.17 15.52
N GLU A 221 14.68 5.16 14.65
CA GLU A 221 14.57 6.58 14.96
C GLU A 221 13.16 6.95 15.44
N LEU A 222 12.13 6.26 14.94
CA LEU A 222 10.74 6.48 15.34
C LEU A 222 10.45 6.04 16.78
N TYR A 223 11.23 5.11 17.33
CA TYR A 223 11.03 4.62 18.69
C TYR A 223 11.17 5.76 19.72
N ARG A 224 12.15 6.66 19.53
CA ARG A 224 12.32 7.85 20.39
C ARG A 224 11.13 8.80 20.33
N PHE A 225 10.43 8.86 19.20
CA PHE A 225 9.23 9.68 19.07
C PHE A 225 8.09 9.07 19.87
N ILE A 226 7.91 7.75 19.79
CA ILE A 226 6.89 7.02 20.55
C ILE A 226 7.07 7.22 22.06
N GLU A 227 8.30 7.11 22.57
CA GLU A 227 8.58 7.29 24.01
C GLU A 227 8.28 8.70 24.52
N ARG A 228 8.33 9.70 23.64
CA ARG A 228 8.09 11.12 23.96
C ARG A 228 6.65 11.57 23.71
N GLU A 229 5.78 10.68 23.25
CA GLU A 229 4.38 11.02 22.98
C GLU A 229 3.58 11.27 24.26
N ASP A 230 2.46 11.97 24.09
CA ASP A 230 1.56 12.33 25.16
C ASP A 230 0.70 11.16 25.67
N GLU A 231 0.08 11.37 26.82
CA GLU A 231 -0.81 10.37 27.43
C GLU A 231 -2.00 10.03 26.51
N GLN A 232 -2.53 11.02 25.78
CA GLN A 232 -3.65 10.82 24.86
C GLN A 232 -3.28 9.86 23.72
N PHE A 233 -2.09 10.01 23.12
CA PHE A 233 -1.60 9.07 22.13
C PHE A 233 -1.44 7.67 22.71
N ASN A 234 -0.82 7.54 23.88
CA ASN A 234 -0.57 6.25 24.52
C ASN A 234 -1.88 5.50 24.84
N GLN A 235 -2.90 6.21 25.33
CA GLN A 235 -4.23 5.64 25.58
C GLN A 235 -4.93 5.19 24.28
N ARG A 236 -4.73 5.89 23.16
CA ARG A 236 -5.34 5.56 21.86
C ARG A 236 -4.62 4.42 21.14
N ALA A 237 -3.29 4.47 21.06
CA ALA A 237 -2.48 3.50 20.35
C ALA A 237 -2.39 2.16 21.11
N ARG A 238 -2.37 2.23 22.45
CA ARG A 238 -2.26 1.08 23.36
C ARG A 238 -1.18 0.09 22.92
N LEU A 239 0.03 0.61 22.65
CA LEU A 239 1.16 -0.18 22.17
C LEU A 239 1.58 -1.27 23.16
N ASP A 240 1.30 -1.06 24.45
CA ASP A 240 1.41 -2.04 25.53
C ASP A 240 0.59 -3.31 25.29
N LYS A 241 -0.56 -3.18 24.62
CA LYS A 241 -1.46 -4.30 24.26
C LYS A 241 -1.23 -4.81 22.84
N GLN A 242 -0.17 -4.36 22.19
CA GLN A 242 0.28 -4.84 20.89
C GLN A 242 1.60 -5.62 21.06
N ASN A 243 1.95 -6.44 20.07
CA ASN A 243 3.23 -7.14 20.05
C ASN A 243 4.36 -6.21 19.57
N LEU A 244 4.57 -5.09 20.27
CA LEU A 244 5.64 -4.15 19.94
C LEU A 244 6.99 -4.75 20.35
N VAL A 245 7.92 -4.80 19.39
CA VAL A 245 9.32 -5.17 19.62
C VAL A 245 10.16 -3.89 19.48
N PRO A 246 10.79 -3.39 20.57
CA PRO A 246 11.51 -2.11 20.55
C PRO A 246 12.68 -2.05 19.56
N SER A 247 13.48 -3.12 19.52
CA SER A 247 14.64 -3.25 18.63
C SER A 247 14.75 -4.68 18.11
N LEU A 248 15.18 -4.80 16.85
CA LEU A 248 15.59 -6.08 16.26
C LEU A 248 17.12 -6.10 16.24
N GLU A 249 17.71 -6.79 17.21
CA GLU A 249 19.16 -6.89 17.34
C GLU A 249 19.69 -8.17 16.71
N TRP A 250 20.81 -8.07 16.00
CA TRP A 250 21.50 -9.24 15.47
C TRP A 250 22.50 -9.74 16.50
N THR A 251 22.32 -10.98 16.94
CA THR A 251 23.27 -11.64 17.83
C THR A 251 24.51 -12.11 17.05
N GLY A 252 25.63 -12.31 17.76
CA GLY A 252 26.87 -12.81 17.13
C GLY A 252 26.67 -14.19 16.49
N GLU A 253 25.84 -15.01 17.12
CA GLU A 253 25.44 -16.35 16.68
C GLU A 253 24.64 -16.27 15.37
N THR A 254 23.64 -15.38 15.30
CA THR A 254 22.83 -15.20 14.08
C THR A 254 23.69 -14.67 12.93
N LEU A 255 24.62 -13.75 13.22
CA LEU A 255 25.58 -13.23 12.24
C LEU A 255 26.54 -14.31 11.75
N TYR A 256 27.03 -15.16 12.66
CA TYR A 256 27.85 -16.31 12.34
C TYR A 256 27.13 -17.30 11.42
N ASP A 257 25.88 -17.63 11.72
CA ASP A 257 25.06 -18.55 10.94
C ASP A 257 24.82 -18.02 9.52
N ILE A 258 24.51 -16.72 9.40
CA ILE A 258 24.31 -16.07 8.10
C ILE A 258 25.59 -16.09 7.27
N ALA A 259 26.74 -15.76 7.87
CA ALA A 259 28.02 -15.78 7.16
C ALA A 259 28.43 -17.22 6.80
N SER A 260 28.25 -18.18 7.70
CA SER A 260 28.50 -19.60 7.43
C SER A 260 27.62 -20.12 6.29
N ALA A 261 26.34 -19.74 6.26
CA ALA A 261 25.44 -20.08 5.16
C ALA A 261 25.92 -19.50 3.82
N ARG A 262 26.48 -18.29 3.81
CA ARG A 262 27.07 -17.68 2.60
C ARG A 262 28.34 -18.38 2.15
N VAL A 263 29.25 -18.71 3.08
CA VAL A 263 30.46 -19.48 2.78
C VAL A 263 30.08 -20.83 2.18
N LYS A 264 29.13 -21.53 2.80
CA LYS A 264 28.60 -22.80 2.29
C LYS A 264 27.97 -22.66 0.90
N ALA A 265 27.29 -21.55 0.61
CA ALA A 265 26.70 -21.29 -0.70
C ALA A 265 27.74 -20.93 -1.78
N ALA A 266 28.86 -20.32 -1.39
CA ALA A 266 29.95 -19.94 -2.29
C ALA A 266 30.98 -21.06 -2.52
N ARG A 267 30.82 -22.21 -1.86
CA ARG A 267 31.78 -23.32 -1.96
C ARG A 267 31.76 -23.99 -3.33
N VAL A 268 32.92 -24.49 -3.73
CA VAL A 268 33.08 -25.42 -4.84
C VAL A 268 33.59 -26.74 -4.25
N GLY A 269 32.84 -27.84 -4.38
CA GLY A 269 33.19 -29.16 -3.82
C GLY A 269 32.37 -29.59 -2.58
N GLU A 270 32.75 -30.71 -1.96
CA GLU A 270 31.93 -31.43 -0.98
C GLU A 270 32.20 -31.10 0.49
N SER A 271 33.38 -30.56 0.85
CA SER A 271 33.74 -30.32 2.26
C SER A 271 32.78 -29.36 2.97
N PRO A 272 32.40 -29.64 4.24
CA PRO A 272 31.56 -28.74 5.02
C PRO A 272 32.32 -27.45 5.30
N ALA A 273 31.99 -26.39 4.56
CA ALA A 273 32.59 -25.07 4.74
C ALA A 273 31.74 -24.27 5.74
N SER A 274 32.25 -24.14 6.97
CA SER A 274 31.77 -23.16 7.96
C SER A 274 32.61 -21.89 7.90
N LEU A 275 32.11 -20.79 8.45
CA LEU A 275 32.91 -19.57 8.57
C LEU A 275 34.19 -19.82 9.37
N SER A 276 34.12 -20.62 10.44
CA SER A 276 35.29 -20.98 11.25
C SER A 276 36.41 -21.66 10.44
N GLY A 277 36.06 -22.39 9.37
CA GLY A 277 37.05 -23.04 8.51
C GLY A 277 37.96 -22.09 7.73
N LEU A 278 37.64 -20.79 7.68
CA LEU A 278 38.49 -19.77 7.05
C LEU A 278 39.59 -19.24 7.99
N PHE A 279 39.55 -19.61 9.27
CA PHE A 279 40.44 -19.06 10.29
C PHE A 279 41.36 -20.14 10.87
N GLU A 280 42.50 -19.71 11.39
CA GLU A 280 43.37 -20.59 12.17
C GLU A 280 42.72 -20.97 13.50
N PRO A 281 43.09 -22.12 14.11
CA PRO A 281 42.54 -22.56 15.40
C PRO A 281 42.73 -21.56 16.55
N ALA A 282 43.70 -20.65 16.44
CA ALA A 282 43.91 -19.55 17.40
C ALA A 282 42.71 -18.58 17.46
N VAL A 283 41.90 -18.49 16.39
CA VAL A 283 40.63 -17.77 16.39
C VAL A 283 39.52 -18.72 16.81
N ASP A 284 39.39 -18.93 18.12
CA ASP A 284 38.31 -19.76 18.66
C ASP A 284 36.93 -19.20 18.27
N GLN A 285 35.94 -20.09 18.15
CA GLN A 285 34.56 -19.75 17.78
C GLN A 285 33.98 -18.68 18.71
N ARG A 286 34.28 -18.74 20.01
CA ARG A 286 33.85 -17.71 20.97
C ARG A 286 34.37 -16.32 20.59
N ARG A 287 35.67 -16.23 20.29
CA ARG A 287 36.31 -14.97 19.89
C ARG A 287 35.70 -14.43 18.61
N LEU A 288 35.43 -15.31 17.66
CA LEU A 288 34.81 -14.96 16.40
C LEU A 288 33.38 -14.44 16.61
N LEU A 289 32.55 -15.13 17.40
CA LEU A 289 31.20 -14.69 17.77
C LEU A 289 31.20 -13.31 18.43
N ASP A 290 32.11 -13.06 19.38
CA ASP A 290 32.24 -11.76 20.04
C ASP A 290 32.67 -10.66 19.07
N GLY A 291 33.57 -10.98 18.14
CA GLY A 291 33.95 -10.09 17.06
C GLY A 291 32.77 -9.73 16.15
N LEU A 292 32.02 -10.74 15.71
CA LEU A 292 30.86 -10.52 14.83
C LEU A 292 29.74 -9.74 15.52
N ARG A 293 29.48 -10.01 16.80
CA ARG A 293 28.48 -9.28 17.61
C ARG A 293 28.73 -7.78 17.59
N SER A 294 30.00 -7.37 17.59
CA SER A 294 30.35 -5.94 17.55
C SER A 294 29.98 -5.20 16.26
N LEU A 295 29.77 -5.93 15.16
CA LEU A 295 29.43 -5.36 13.85
C LEU A 295 27.95 -4.97 13.75
N ARG A 296 27.11 -5.45 14.70
CA ARG A 296 25.67 -5.14 14.91
C ARG A 296 24.70 -5.53 13.79
N VAL A 297 25.10 -5.48 12.52
CA VAL A 297 24.22 -5.74 11.38
C VAL A 297 24.91 -6.54 10.27
N PRO A 298 24.16 -7.38 9.52
CA PRO A 298 24.72 -8.21 8.44
C PRO A 298 25.48 -7.41 7.37
N ARG A 299 25.05 -6.18 7.07
CA ARG A 299 25.74 -5.33 6.08
C ARG A 299 27.17 -5.00 6.50
N GLN A 300 27.38 -4.69 7.78
CA GLN A 300 28.70 -4.38 8.31
C GLN A 300 29.56 -5.64 8.43
N LEU A 301 28.94 -6.77 8.81
CA LEU A 301 29.57 -8.09 8.76
C LEU A 301 30.19 -8.38 7.38
N PHE A 302 29.42 -8.29 6.30
CA PHE A 302 29.94 -8.63 4.97
C PHE A 302 30.97 -7.63 4.43
N LYS A 303 30.84 -6.35 4.75
CA LYS A 303 31.87 -5.34 4.43
C LYS A 303 33.18 -5.62 5.18
N PHE A 304 33.09 -5.97 6.46
CA PHE A 304 34.23 -6.38 7.26
C PHE A 304 34.89 -7.64 6.69
N LEU A 305 34.11 -8.71 6.45
CA LEU A 305 34.63 -9.96 5.88
C LEU A 305 35.30 -9.74 4.53
N HIS A 306 34.72 -8.91 3.66
CA HIS A 306 35.34 -8.53 2.39
C HIS A 306 36.70 -7.85 2.62
N ARG A 307 36.76 -6.83 3.49
CA ARG A 307 38.01 -6.12 3.83
C ARG A 307 39.06 -7.07 4.41
N LEU A 308 38.64 -7.99 5.28
CA LEU A 308 39.50 -8.99 5.91
C LEU A 308 40.09 -9.95 4.86
N LEU A 309 39.26 -10.50 3.99
CA LEU A 309 39.70 -11.41 2.93
C LEU A 309 40.66 -10.73 1.96
N VAL A 310 40.34 -9.51 1.52
CA VAL A 310 41.22 -8.72 0.64
C VAL A 310 42.56 -8.44 1.33
N ALA A 311 42.56 -8.01 2.59
CA ALA A 311 43.79 -7.74 3.33
C ALA A 311 44.64 -9.01 3.55
N HIS A 312 44.00 -10.16 3.77
CA HIS A 312 44.70 -11.45 3.91
C HIS A 312 45.31 -11.92 2.59
N CYS A 313 44.56 -11.86 1.50
CA CYS A 313 45.04 -12.26 0.17
C CYS A 313 46.20 -11.35 -0.31
N HIS A 314 46.18 -10.06 -0.02
CA HIS A 314 47.28 -9.15 -0.38
C HIS A 314 48.55 -9.35 0.45
N ALA A 315 48.46 -10.00 1.61
CA ALA A 315 49.60 -10.24 2.48
C ALA A 315 50.42 -11.49 2.11
N HIS A 316 49.92 -12.34 1.20
CA HIS A 316 50.54 -13.60 0.83
C HIS A 316 50.75 -13.66 -0.68
N THR A 317 51.84 -14.29 -1.10
CA THR A 317 52.13 -14.54 -2.52
C THR A 317 51.65 -15.93 -2.93
N ALA A 318 51.60 -16.18 -4.23
CA ALA A 318 51.30 -17.51 -4.75
C ALA A 318 52.37 -18.55 -4.37
N GLU A 319 53.61 -18.13 -4.10
CA GLU A 319 54.72 -18.99 -3.68
C GLU A 319 54.60 -19.43 -2.21
N PHE A 320 54.08 -18.55 -1.34
CA PHE A 320 53.86 -18.83 0.07
C PHE A 320 52.39 -18.60 0.44
N PRO A 321 51.48 -19.48 -0.03
CA PRO A 321 50.06 -19.29 0.20
C PRO A 321 49.70 -19.64 1.64
N SER A 322 48.92 -18.77 2.28
CA SER A 322 48.21 -19.08 3.52
C SER A 322 46.70 -19.06 3.28
N TYR A 323 46.04 -20.20 3.50
CA TYR A 323 44.61 -20.38 3.26
C TYR A 323 43.75 -20.13 4.50
N GLN A 324 44.37 -19.95 5.66
CA GLN A 324 43.70 -19.65 6.92
C GLN A 324 44.11 -18.27 7.43
N ILE A 325 43.13 -17.54 7.97
CA ILE A 325 43.34 -16.19 8.48
C ILE A 325 43.86 -16.28 9.93
N PRO A 326 45.05 -15.73 10.24
CA PRO A 326 45.59 -15.74 11.59
C PRO A 326 44.87 -14.75 12.51
N LEU A 327 44.96 -14.98 13.83
CA LEU A 327 44.31 -14.15 14.85
C LEU A 327 44.73 -12.68 14.77
N GLU A 328 46.03 -12.40 14.58
CA GLU A 328 46.55 -11.03 14.47
C GLU A 328 45.91 -10.25 13.31
N ARG A 329 45.66 -10.93 12.17
CA ARG A 329 45.01 -10.32 11.01
C ARG A 329 43.54 -10.01 11.29
N PHE A 330 42.84 -10.94 11.95
CA PHE A 330 41.45 -10.73 12.36
C PHE A 330 41.32 -9.53 13.31
N GLU A 331 42.15 -9.46 14.35
CA GLU A 331 42.13 -8.38 15.35
C GLU A 331 42.46 -7.02 14.75
N SER A 332 43.53 -6.95 13.96
CA SER A 332 43.97 -5.69 13.36
C SER A 332 42.92 -5.11 12.42
N VAL A 333 42.35 -5.92 11.53
CA VAL A 333 41.30 -5.46 10.60
C VAL A 333 40.01 -5.13 11.35
N LEU A 334 39.63 -5.91 12.38
CA LEU A 334 38.43 -5.65 13.18
C LEU A 334 38.56 -4.33 13.96
N ALA A 335 39.71 -4.07 14.57
CA ALA A 335 39.96 -2.83 15.30
C ALA A 335 39.86 -1.60 14.40
N VAL A 336 40.48 -1.63 13.21
CA VAL A 336 40.40 -0.54 12.24
C VAL A 336 38.97 -0.37 11.73
N TYR A 337 38.29 -1.48 11.40
CA TYR A 337 36.91 -1.42 10.91
C TYR A 337 35.95 -0.79 11.93
N ARG A 338 36.10 -1.15 13.22
CA ARG A 338 35.28 -0.59 14.30
C ARG A 338 35.54 0.90 14.50
N ARG A 339 36.81 1.33 14.44
CA ARG A 339 37.16 2.76 14.49
C ARG A 339 36.51 3.54 13.33
N ASP A 340 36.55 3.00 12.12
CA ASP A 340 35.93 3.63 10.94
C ASP A 340 34.39 3.69 11.09
N GLN A 341 33.78 2.62 11.61
CA GLN A 341 32.35 2.56 11.89
C GLN A 341 31.92 3.58 12.95
N GLU A 342 32.67 3.70 14.05
CA GLU A 342 32.41 4.70 15.09
C GLU A 342 32.56 6.13 14.57
N ALA A 343 33.54 6.39 13.70
CA ALA A 343 33.71 7.69 13.06
C ALA A 343 32.54 8.03 12.13
N PHE A 344 32.04 7.04 11.38
CA PHE A 344 30.86 7.18 10.54
C PHE A 344 29.59 7.44 11.36
N ASP A 345 29.37 6.66 12.42
CA ASP A 345 28.20 6.80 13.31
C ASP A 345 28.16 8.18 14.00
N ARG A 346 29.31 8.79 14.26
CA ARG A 346 29.44 10.17 14.80
C ARG A 346 29.31 11.26 13.74
N GLY A 347 29.14 10.92 12.46
CA GLY A 347 29.05 11.86 11.36
C GLY A 347 30.38 12.54 10.99
N LEU A 348 31.51 11.98 11.41
CA LEU A 348 32.86 12.54 11.19
C LEU A 348 33.52 12.01 9.90
N ALA A 349 32.92 11.02 9.24
CA ALA A 349 33.42 10.47 7.99
C ALA A 349 32.69 11.08 6.77
N PRO A 350 33.38 11.36 5.65
CA PRO A 350 32.74 11.78 4.41
C PRO A 350 31.80 10.67 3.91
N ARG A 351 30.62 11.08 3.41
CA ARG A 351 29.55 10.19 2.93
C ARG A 351 29.95 9.39 1.69
#